data_AF-A0A7C3VEP4-F1
#
_entry.id   AF-A0A7C3VEP4-F1
#
_cell.length_a   1.000
_cell.length_b   1.000
_cell.length_c   1.000
_cell.angle_alpha   90.00
_cell.angle_beta   90.00
_cell.angle_gamma   90.00
#
_symmetry.space_group_name_H-M   'P 1'
#
loop_
_entity.id
_entity.type
_entity.pdbx_description
1 polymer ?
#
loop_
_entity_poly.entity_id
_entity_poly.type
_entity_poly.pdbx_seq_one_letter_code
_entity_poly.pdbx_strand_id
1 'polypeptide(L)'
;MLKSKKLFAVMFLSAGLIFLFAGTQKAQAQGSLFFSTLSKIPGYKILKDYGFVTIRRHNGNRVLITDIIGQQPLRIYANNFTGRTGRFVYINKYKPSGANACINLKFSKVIYSTCEYVKLVPKK
;
A
#
# COMPACT_ATOMS: atom_id res chain seq x y z
N MET A 1 -54.77 9.79 24.64
CA MET A 1 -53.44 9.43 25.15
C MET A 1 -52.37 9.81 24.13
N LEU A 2 -51.86 11.03 24.24
CA LEU A 2 -50.59 11.43 23.62
C LEU A 2 -49.43 10.75 24.36
N LYS A 3 -48.28 10.69 23.68
CA LYS A 3 -46.91 10.37 24.15
C LYS A 3 -46.43 8.95 23.81
N SER A 4 -46.00 8.75 22.57
CA SER A 4 -45.00 7.70 22.28
C SER A 4 -44.30 7.92 20.94
N LYS A 5 -44.91 8.60 19.95
CA LYS A 5 -44.26 8.79 18.63
C LYS A 5 -43.01 9.69 18.64
N LYS A 6 -42.88 10.60 19.63
CA LYS A 6 -41.69 11.47 19.76
C LYS A 6 -40.48 10.75 20.38
N LEU A 7 -40.68 9.64 21.10
CA LEU A 7 -39.60 8.93 21.78
C LEU A 7 -38.75 8.11 20.80
N PHE A 8 -39.38 7.55 19.76
CA PHE A 8 -38.70 6.73 18.74
C PHE A 8 -37.74 7.54 17.87
N ALA A 9 -38.11 8.77 17.52
CA ALA A 9 -37.25 9.66 16.73
C ALA A 9 -35.97 10.05 17.49
N VAL A 10 -36.05 10.25 18.81
CA VAL A 10 -34.88 10.62 19.63
C VAL A 10 -33.92 9.44 19.80
N MET A 11 -34.42 8.20 19.86
CA MET A 11 -33.55 7.00 19.89
C MET A 11 -32.85 6.76 18.54
N PHE A 12 -33.51 7.01 17.41
CA PHE A 12 -32.85 6.92 16.10
C PHE A 12 -31.83 8.04 15.85
N LEU A 13 -32.11 9.27 16.31
CA LEU A 13 -31.15 10.39 16.18
C LEU A 13 -29.91 10.20 17.05
N SER A 14 -30.04 9.65 18.26
CA SER A 14 -28.90 9.41 19.15
C SER A 14 -28.02 8.24 18.70
N ALA A 15 -28.61 7.17 18.15
CA ALA A 15 -27.85 6.07 17.54
C ALA A 15 -27.07 6.51 16.28
N GLY A 16 -27.68 7.38 15.45
CA GLY A 16 -27.02 7.95 14.28
C GLY A 16 -25.83 8.86 14.63
N LEU A 17 -25.95 9.64 15.71
CA LEU A 17 -24.85 10.52 16.17
C LEU A 17 -23.66 9.72 16.70
N ILE A 18 -23.90 8.62 17.43
CA ILE A 18 -22.82 7.79 17.98
C ILE A 18 -22.04 7.11 16.84
N PHE A 19 -22.68 6.70 15.74
CA PHE A 19 -21.98 6.16 14.57
C PHE A 19 -21.16 7.21 13.78
N LEU A 20 -21.58 8.48 13.80
CA LEU A 20 -20.85 9.55 13.10
C LEU A 20 -19.55 9.96 13.81
N PHE A 21 -19.44 9.74 15.13
CA PHE A 21 -18.29 10.20 15.93
C PHE A 21 -17.49 9.09 16.63
N ALA A 22 -18.04 7.89 16.85
CA ALA A 22 -17.33 6.81 17.56
C ALA A 22 -16.34 6.02 16.67
N GLY A 23 -16.19 6.40 15.40
CA GLY A 23 -15.50 5.55 14.43
C GLY A 23 -14.59 6.26 13.43
N THR A 24 -14.22 7.53 13.64
CA THR A 24 -13.11 8.11 12.87
C THR A 24 -11.78 7.61 13.42
N GLN A 25 -11.60 6.28 13.41
CA GLN A 25 -10.28 5.74 13.22
C GLN A 25 -9.78 6.41 11.95
N LYS A 26 -8.89 7.40 12.10
CA LYS A 26 -8.11 7.95 11.01
C LYS A 26 -7.49 6.73 10.34
N ALA A 27 -8.08 6.28 9.23
CA ALA A 27 -7.41 5.43 8.29
C ALA A 27 -6.22 6.27 7.87
N GLN A 28 -5.10 6.06 8.55
CA GLN A 28 -3.85 6.71 8.30
C GLN A 28 -3.53 6.29 6.88
N ALA A 29 -3.84 7.17 5.91
CA ALA A 29 -3.57 6.95 4.52
C ALA A 29 -2.06 6.88 4.40
N GLN A 30 -1.50 5.68 4.60
CA GLN A 30 -0.14 5.36 4.18
C GLN A 30 -0.16 5.63 2.68
N GLY A 31 0.36 6.80 2.29
CA GLY A 31 0.22 7.33 0.95
C GLY A 31 0.51 6.24 -0.07
N SER A 32 -0.52 5.87 -0.82
CA SER A 32 -0.47 4.75 -1.75
C SER A 32 0.63 5.00 -2.76
N LEU A 33 1.51 4.02 -2.94
CA LEU A 33 2.46 4.03 -4.04
C LEU A 33 1.71 4.01 -5.37
N PHE A 34 2.11 4.89 -6.28
CA PHE A 34 1.78 4.72 -7.69
C PHE A 34 2.56 3.54 -8.26
N PHE A 35 1.90 2.60 -8.92
CA PHE A 35 2.54 1.43 -9.52
C PHE A 35 2.47 1.50 -11.04
N SER A 36 3.59 1.24 -11.73
CA SER A 36 3.61 1.17 -13.19
C SER A 36 4.62 0.17 -13.72
N THR A 37 4.23 -0.53 -14.78
CA THR A 37 5.12 -1.38 -15.57
C THR A 37 6.06 -0.57 -16.48
N LEU A 38 5.76 0.71 -16.70
CA LEU A 38 6.61 1.61 -17.50
C LEU A 38 7.80 2.09 -16.68
N SER A 39 8.96 2.23 -17.32
CA SER A 39 10.17 2.84 -16.74
C SER A 39 10.16 4.38 -16.80
N LYS A 40 9.28 4.97 -17.61
CA LYS A 40 9.08 6.42 -17.72
C LYS A 40 7.59 6.72 -17.72
N ILE A 41 7.18 7.68 -16.91
CA ILE A 41 5.77 8.07 -16.80
C ILE A 41 5.55 9.39 -17.57
N PRO A 42 4.70 9.39 -18.62
CA PRO A 42 4.38 10.62 -19.35
C PRO A 42 3.88 11.73 -18.41
N GLY A 43 4.33 12.97 -18.63
CA GLY A 43 3.99 14.11 -17.77
C GLY A 43 4.75 14.18 -16.43
N TYR A 44 5.59 13.20 -16.09
CA TYR A 44 6.38 13.19 -14.86
C TYR A 44 7.89 13.03 -15.14
N LYS A 45 8.71 13.60 -14.27
CA LYS A 45 10.15 13.34 -14.20
C LYS A 45 10.49 12.62 -12.90
N ILE A 46 11.51 11.75 -12.97
CA ILE A 46 12.09 11.11 -11.79
C ILE A 46 12.97 12.16 -11.11
N LEU A 47 12.58 12.61 -9.92
CA LEU A 47 13.36 13.54 -9.10
C LEU A 47 14.46 12.80 -8.34
N LYS A 48 14.17 11.60 -7.85
CA LYS A 48 15.10 10.77 -7.09
C LYS A 48 14.80 9.30 -7.32
N ASP A 49 15.83 8.53 -7.63
CA ASP A 49 15.81 7.08 -7.56
C ASP A 49 16.21 6.65 -6.15
N TYR A 50 15.41 5.80 -5.55
CA TYR A 50 15.74 5.20 -4.27
C TYR A 50 16.42 3.85 -4.49
N GLY A 51 16.09 3.10 -5.54
CA GLY A 51 16.64 1.78 -5.83
C GLY A 51 15.52 0.76 -6.07
N PHE A 52 15.89 -0.49 -6.30
CA PHE A 52 14.93 -1.54 -6.63
C PHE A 52 14.54 -2.40 -5.43
N VAL A 53 13.36 -2.99 -5.51
CA VAL A 53 12.88 -4.07 -4.65
C VAL A 53 12.60 -5.31 -5.46
N THR A 54 12.98 -6.47 -4.92
CA THR A 54 12.69 -7.77 -5.51
C THR A 54 12.04 -8.69 -4.48
N ILE A 55 10.77 -8.99 -4.66
CA ILE A 55 10.03 -9.93 -3.83
C ILE A 55 10.01 -11.28 -4.53
N ARG A 56 10.70 -12.29 -3.97
CA ARG A 56 10.73 -13.66 -4.48
C ARG A 56 9.96 -14.60 -3.56
N ARG A 57 9.27 -15.58 -4.12
CA ARG A 57 8.74 -16.70 -3.34
C ARG A 57 9.89 -17.64 -3.01
N HIS A 58 10.03 -18.05 -1.75
CA HIS A 58 11.11 -18.92 -1.29
C HIS A 58 10.51 -20.06 -0.46
N ASN A 59 10.50 -21.30 -0.94
CA ASN A 59 9.99 -22.51 -0.27
C ASN A 59 8.59 -22.38 0.40
N GLY A 60 7.55 -22.87 -0.28
CA GLY A 60 6.18 -22.85 0.27
C GLY A 60 5.59 -21.44 0.28
N ASN A 61 5.08 -20.96 1.42
CA ASN A 61 4.48 -19.62 1.57
C ASN A 61 5.45 -18.54 2.05
N ARG A 62 6.74 -18.87 2.21
CA ARG A 62 7.76 -17.94 2.63
C ARG A 62 8.17 -17.03 1.46
N VAL A 63 8.52 -15.79 1.79
CA VAL A 63 8.90 -14.75 0.83
C VAL A 63 10.30 -14.30 1.18
N LEU A 64 11.07 -13.96 0.16
CA LEU A 64 12.36 -13.32 0.28
C LEU A 64 12.24 -11.93 -0.35
N ILE A 65 12.37 -10.89 0.47
CA ILE A 65 12.42 -9.50 -0.03
C ILE A 65 13.89 -9.16 -0.22
N THR A 66 14.38 -9.37 -1.43
CA THR A 66 15.75 -9.05 -1.81
C THR A 66 15.80 -7.60 -2.25
N ASP A 67 16.71 -6.86 -1.63
CA ASP A 67 17.13 -5.51 -1.99
C ASP A 67 16.13 -4.39 -1.67
N ILE A 68 16.56 -3.50 -0.78
CA ILE A 68 16.10 -2.13 -0.69
C ILE A 68 17.40 -1.36 -0.49
N ILE A 69 18.02 -0.98 -1.60
CA ILE A 69 19.03 0.09 -1.64
C ILE A 69 20.30 -0.22 -0.84
N GLY A 70 21.26 -0.91 -1.46
CA GLY A 70 22.67 -0.91 -1.01
C GLY A 70 22.94 -1.51 0.38
N GLN A 71 21.92 -2.08 1.02
CA GLN A 71 22.04 -2.87 2.25
C GLN A 71 21.70 -4.32 1.96
N GLN A 72 22.29 -5.21 2.76
CA GLN A 72 22.17 -6.66 2.62
C GLN A 72 20.70 -7.09 2.44
N PRO A 73 20.43 -8.13 1.64
CA PRO A 73 19.08 -8.59 1.37
C PRO A 73 18.33 -8.88 2.67
N LEU A 74 17.27 -8.11 2.93
CA LEU A 74 16.41 -8.30 4.10
C LEU A 74 15.59 -9.59 3.93
N ARG A 75 16.03 -10.67 4.57
CA ARG A 75 15.34 -11.97 4.54
C ARG A 75 14.09 -11.93 5.42
N ILE A 76 13.01 -11.37 4.88
CA ILE A 76 11.75 -11.23 5.60
C ILE A 76 10.82 -12.39 5.25
N TYR A 77 10.75 -13.37 6.15
CA TYR A 77 9.83 -14.50 6.02
C TYR A 77 8.42 -14.09 6.44
N ALA A 78 7.57 -13.81 5.45
CA ALA A 78 6.15 -13.65 5.65
C ALA A 78 5.44 -15.01 5.73
N ASN A 79 4.68 -15.25 6.79
CA ASN A 79 3.66 -16.30 6.80
C ASN A 79 2.39 -15.74 6.13
N ASN A 80 1.69 -16.54 5.33
CA ASN A 80 0.48 -16.15 4.58
C ASN A 80 0.67 -15.22 3.38
N PHE A 81 1.77 -15.40 2.65
CA PHE A 81 1.93 -14.74 1.37
C PHE A 81 1.06 -15.40 0.28
N THR A 82 -0.14 -14.86 0.03
CA THR A 82 -1.06 -15.36 -1.00
C THR A 82 -1.23 -14.37 -2.15
N GLY A 83 -0.85 -14.80 -3.35
CA GLY A 83 -1.20 -14.13 -4.61
C GLY A 83 -0.48 -12.81 -4.90
N ARG A 84 -0.99 -12.09 -5.92
CA ARG A 84 -0.42 -10.82 -6.40
C ARG A 84 -0.60 -9.69 -5.40
N THR A 85 -1.75 -9.63 -4.73
CA THR A 85 -2.11 -8.57 -3.76
C THR A 85 -1.12 -8.51 -2.60
N GLY A 86 -0.69 -9.66 -2.08
CA GLY A 86 0.36 -9.71 -1.06
C GLY A 86 1.65 -8.99 -1.49
N ARG A 87 2.06 -9.09 -2.76
CA ARG A 87 3.31 -8.47 -3.23
C ARG A 87 3.23 -6.95 -3.11
N PHE A 88 2.13 -6.36 -3.54
CA PHE A 88 1.91 -4.93 -3.45
C PHE A 88 1.88 -4.42 -2.01
N VAL A 89 1.28 -5.17 -1.09
CA VAL A 89 1.26 -4.83 0.34
C VAL A 89 2.69 -4.74 0.88
N TYR A 90 3.55 -5.71 0.55
CA TYR A 90 4.94 -5.70 1.01
C TYR A 90 5.79 -4.62 0.33
N ILE A 91 5.61 -4.39 -0.96
CA ILE A 91 6.24 -3.26 -1.66
C ILE A 91 5.81 -1.94 -1.01
N ASN A 92 4.53 -1.79 -0.66
CA ASN A 92 4.06 -0.57 -0.02
C ASN A 92 4.57 -0.42 1.42
N LYS A 93 4.63 -1.52 2.17
CA LYS A 93 5.09 -1.55 3.56
C LYS A 93 6.56 -1.16 3.69
N TYR A 94 7.42 -1.60 2.77
CA TYR A 94 8.85 -1.32 2.79
C TYR A 94 9.27 -0.18 1.88
N LYS A 95 8.31 0.68 1.51
CA LYS A 95 8.59 1.89 0.74
C LYS A 95 9.58 2.80 1.49
N PRO A 96 10.67 3.23 0.85
CA PRO A 96 11.56 4.24 1.41
C PRO A 96 10.82 5.56 1.69
N SER A 97 11.19 6.24 2.78
CA SER A 97 10.64 7.57 3.06
C SER A 97 10.93 8.53 1.91
N GLY A 98 9.89 9.19 1.40
CA GLY A 98 9.98 10.09 0.26
C GLY A 98 9.64 9.46 -1.10
N ALA A 99 9.73 8.13 -1.28
CA ALA A 99 9.27 7.48 -2.50
C ALA A 99 7.73 7.61 -2.65
N ASN A 100 7.25 7.88 -3.86
CA ASN A 100 5.83 7.97 -4.17
C ASN A 100 5.39 7.10 -5.35
N ALA A 101 6.33 6.47 -6.07
CA ALA A 101 6.03 5.51 -7.12
C ALA A 101 6.96 4.28 -7.07
N CYS A 102 6.45 3.15 -7.55
CA CYS A 102 7.21 1.98 -7.95
C CYS A 102 7.03 1.77 -9.46
N ILE A 103 8.08 2.05 -10.24
CA ILE A 103 8.06 1.99 -11.70
C ILE A 103 8.86 0.77 -12.20
N ASN A 104 8.86 0.54 -13.51
CA ASN A 104 9.51 -0.63 -14.14
C ASN A 104 9.09 -1.96 -13.48
N LEU A 105 7.81 -2.02 -13.10
CA LEU A 105 7.25 -3.12 -12.35
C LEU A 105 7.17 -4.39 -13.21
N LYS A 106 7.83 -5.45 -12.77
CA LYS A 106 7.85 -6.76 -13.42
C LYS A 106 7.21 -7.80 -12.52
N PHE A 107 6.37 -8.66 -13.11
CA PHE A 107 5.72 -9.77 -12.42
C PHE A 107 6.00 -11.08 -13.13
N SER A 108 6.53 -12.05 -12.39
CA SER A 108 6.39 -13.46 -12.74
C SER A 108 5.20 -14.03 -11.98
N LYS A 109 4.32 -14.78 -12.66
CA LYS A 109 3.13 -15.40 -12.02
C LYS A 109 3.51 -16.20 -10.77
N VAL A 110 4.69 -16.83 -10.77
CA VAL A 110 5.07 -17.81 -9.74
C VAL A 110 6.26 -17.36 -8.90
N ILE A 111 7.23 -16.66 -9.50
CA ILE A 111 8.59 -16.65 -8.95
C ILE A 111 8.93 -15.35 -8.24
N TYR A 112 8.60 -14.19 -8.84
CA TYR A 112 9.04 -12.91 -8.30
C TYR A 112 8.19 -11.71 -8.74
N SER A 113 8.35 -10.60 -8.03
CA SER A 113 7.99 -9.25 -8.45
C SER A 113 9.14 -8.30 -8.20
N THR A 114 9.42 -7.42 -9.15
CA THR A 114 10.43 -6.37 -8.97
C THR A 114 9.88 -5.02 -9.35
N CYS A 115 10.32 -3.95 -8.70
CA CYS A 115 10.11 -2.57 -9.17
C CYS A 115 11.14 -1.62 -8.59
N GLU A 116 11.21 -0.43 -9.17
CA GLU A 116 12.12 0.65 -8.76
C GLU A 116 11.35 1.72 -8.00
N TYR A 117 11.75 1.97 -6.76
CA TYR A 117 11.18 3.06 -5.96
C TYR A 117 11.73 4.39 -6.43
N VAL A 118 10.84 5.30 -6.81
CA VAL A 118 11.21 6.64 -7.26
C VAL A 118 10.35 7.72 -6.61
N LYS A 119 10.88 8.94 -6.60
CA LYS A 119 10.08 10.16 -6.45
C LYS A 119 9.75 10.70 -7.84
N LEU A 120 8.49 10.55 -8.26
CA LEU A 120 7.95 11.26 -9.42
C LEU A 120 7.47 12.65 -9.03
N VAL A 121 7.77 13.62 -9.89
CA VAL A 121 7.21 14.98 -9.84
C VAL A 121 6.72 15.38 -11.23
N PRO A 122 5.66 16.20 -11.35
CA PRO A 122 5.20 16.69 -12.64
C PRO A 122 6.31 17.40 -13.42
N LYS A 123 6.35 17.21 -14.74
CA LYS A 123 7.13 18.07 -15.63
C LYS A 123 6.48 19.45 -15.62
N LYS A 124 7.28 20.46 -15.32
CA LYS A 124 6.90 21.86 -15.58
C LYS A 124 7.12 22.15 -17.05
#